data_AF-A0A380QR75-F1
#
_entry.id   AF-A0A380QR75-F1
#
_cell.length_a   1.000
_cell.length_b   1.000
_cell.length_c   1.000
_cell.angle_alpha   90.00
_cell.angle_beta   90.00
_cell.angle_gamma   90.00
#
_symmetry.space_group_name_H-M   'P 1'
#
loop_
_entity.id
_entity.type
_entity.pdbx_description
1 polymer ?
#
loop_
_entity_poly.entity_id
_entity_poly.type
_entity_poly.pdbx_seq_one_letter_code
_entity_poly.pdbx_strand_id
1 'polypeptide(L)'
;MENVGLHIGKSRCYVKTVALKYNIPVKLKPKKITENIKLHVIQLARKGFHRKEIARRFNISKGSVEIIISTTSGLVDFRKKCKFESKRRSYKCQIIRFIQNNPYACRQDIKRSCSNAFFWLYQRCPSWLECHLPAANKPKCVIRVDWAIRDKILSKEVAFIIEEQGGTITRTQLDRILGGHGWLTKNKKRLPLTLDVFSRLTKEIDKVNILSE
;
A
#
# COMPACT_ATOMS: atom_id res chain seq x y z
N MET A 1 -29.06 35.47 20.36
CA MET A 1 -28.03 34.62 19.72
C MET A 1 -28.06 34.69 18.20
N GLU A 2 -29.23 34.86 17.55
CA GLU A 2 -29.33 35.10 16.09
C GLU A 2 -28.35 36.19 15.62
N ASN A 3 -28.44 37.39 16.20
CA ASN A 3 -27.61 38.53 15.79
C ASN A 3 -26.11 38.27 15.94
N VAL A 4 -25.69 37.65 17.05
CA VAL A 4 -24.27 37.35 17.30
C VAL A 4 -23.74 36.35 16.28
N GLY A 5 -24.51 35.31 15.92
CA GLY A 5 -24.11 34.31 14.92
C GLY A 5 -23.97 34.89 13.52
N LEU A 6 -24.89 35.78 13.12
CA LEU A 6 -24.83 36.47 11.83
C LEU A 6 -23.59 37.37 11.72
N HIS A 7 -23.26 38.14 12.75
CA HIS A 7 -22.11 39.05 12.75
C HIS A 7 -20.76 38.33 12.64
N ILE A 8 -20.65 37.11 13.18
CA ILE A 8 -19.40 36.33 13.16
C ILE A 8 -19.38 35.24 12.07
N GLY A 9 -20.43 35.14 11.26
CA GLY A 9 -20.56 34.10 10.23
C GLY A 9 -20.58 32.67 10.80
N LYS A 10 -21.13 32.45 12.00
CA LYS A 10 -21.22 31.12 12.63
C LYS A 10 -22.65 30.73 12.94
N SER A 11 -22.91 29.42 12.92
CA SER A 11 -24.23 28.90 13.24
C SER A 11 -24.65 29.18 14.69
N ARG A 12 -25.95 29.34 14.90
CA ARG A 12 -26.54 29.54 16.24
C ARG A 12 -26.10 28.49 17.27
N CYS A 13 -25.98 27.23 16.83
CA CYS A 13 -25.54 26.11 17.68
C CYS A 13 -24.07 26.23 18.10
N TYR A 14 -23.21 26.76 17.22
CA TYR A 14 -21.81 27.03 17.55
C TYR A 14 -21.70 28.08 18.66
N VAL A 15 -22.38 29.23 18.49
CA VAL A 15 -22.40 30.33 19.48
C VAL A 15 -22.91 29.84 20.84
N LYS A 16 -23.96 29.03 20.84
CA LYS A 16 -24.50 28.42 22.06
C LYS A 16 -23.48 27.52 22.77
N THR A 17 -22.75 26.71 22.02
CA THR A 17 -21.74 25.79 22.58
C THR A 17 -20.58 26.56 23.18
N VAL A 18 -20.13 27.63 22.51
CA VAL A 18 -19.07 28.52 23.00
C VAL A 18 -19.50 29.24 24.27
N ALA A 19 -20.70 29.83 24.29
CA ALA A 19 -21.23 30.51 25.47
C ALA A 19 -21.31 29.57 26.69
N LEU A 20 -21.80 28.35 26.50
CA LEU A 20 -21.86 27.33 27.55
C LEU A 20 -20.48 26.87 28.02
N LYS A 21 -19.51 26.76 27.11
CA LYS A 21 -18.13 26.36 27.45
C LYS A 21 -17.44 27.39 28.34
N TYR A 22 -17.71 28.68 28.14
CA TYR A 22 -17.14 29.77 28.93
C TYR A 22 -18.05 30.22 30.09
N ASN A 23 -19.05 29.41 30.48
CA ASN A 23 -20.01 29.73 31.54
C ASN A 23 -20.72 31.10 31.38
N ILE A 24 -20.85 31.60 30.15
CA ILE A 24 -21.56 32.84 29.88
C ILE A 24 -23.06 32.58 30.12
N PRO A 25 -23.75 33.39 30.94
CA PRO A 25 -25.14 33.16 31.28
C PRO A 25 -26.01 33.26 30.04
N VAL A 26 -26.58 32.13 29.64
CA VAL A 26 -27.56 32.04 28.57
C VAL A 26 -28.92 31.75 29.20
N LYS A 27 -29.96 32.54 28.85
CA LYS A 27 -31.35 32.24 29.19
C LYS A 27 -31.80 30.94 28.49
N LEU A 28 -31.47 29.81 29.07
CA LEU A 28 -31.91 28.48 28.64
C LEU A 28 -33.01 28.01 29.60
N LYS A 29 -34.15 27.62 29.06
CA LYS A 29 -35.19 26.88 29.79
C LYS A 29 -35.19 25.41 29.33
N PRO A 30 -34.25 24.57 29.79
CA PRO A 30 -34.21 23.16 29.39
C PRO A 30 -35.40 22.41 30.01
N LYS A 31 -36.34 21.95 29.18
CA LYS A 31 -37.52 21.20 29.65
C LYS A 31 -37.24 19.76 30.09
N LYS A 32 -36.14 19.14 29.62
CA LYS A 32 -35.87 17.69 29.79
C LYS A 32 -34.45 17.33 30.28
N ILE A 33 -33.52 18.28 30.39
CA ILE A 33 -32.11 17.97 30.68
C ILE A 33 -31.79 18.44 32.10
N THR A 34 -32.02 17.55 33.06
CA THR A 34 -31.62 17.72 34.47
C THR A 34 -30.12 17.45 34.64
N GLU A 35 -29.52 17.94 35.72
CA GLU A 35 -28.10 17.71 36.01
C GLU A 35 -27.76 16.22 36.12
N ASN A 36 -28.66 15.43 36.70
CA ASN A 36 -28.50 13.97 36.78
C ASN A 36 -28.36 13.31 35.39
N ILE A 37 -29.13 13.76 34.39
CA ILE A 37 -29.04 13.23 33.02
C ILE A 37 -27.68 13.60 32.41
N LYS A 38 -27.16 14.82 32.67
CA LYS A 38 -25.84 15.22 32.18
C LYS A 38 -24.74 14.32 32.73
N LEU A 39 -24.76 14.03 34.03
CA LEU A 39 -23.79 13.13 34.67
C LEU A 39 -23.81 11.73 34.03
N HIS A 40 -25.00 11.16 33.82
CA HIS A 40 -25.15 9.86 33.17
C HIS A 40 -24.68 9.87 31.70
N VAL A 41 -24.98 10.92 30.96
CA VAL A 41 -24.48 11.12 29.59
C VAL A 41 -22.95 11.16 29.57
N ILE A 42 -22.32 11.90 30.50
CA ILE A 42 -20.86 11.98 30.63
C ILE A 42 -20.28 10.60 30.96
N GLN A 43 -20.89 9.84 31.87
CA GLN A 43 -20.43 8.51 32.26
C GLN A 43 -20.47 7.52 31.07
N LEU A 44 -21.58 7.48 30.33
CA LEU A 44 -21.69 6.63 29.13
C LEU A 44 -20.75 7.13 28.01
N ALA A 45 -20.55 8.44 27.89
CA ALA A 45 -19.59 8.99 26.96
C ALA A 45 -18.15 8.59 27.34
N ARG A 46 -17.78 8.56 28.62
CA ARG A 46 -16.46 8.05 29.07
C ARG A 46 -16.30 6.56 28.78
N LYS A 47 -17.36 5.77 28.92
CA LYS A 47 -17.39 4.34 28.55
C LYS A 47 -17.32 4.08 27.03
N GLY A 48 -17.36 5.12 26.19
CA GLY A 48 -17.20 5.00 24.75
C GLY A 48 -18.48 4.74 23.96
N PHE A 49 -19.66 4.83 24.59
CA PHE A 49 -20.94 4.64 23.89
C PHE A 49 -21.11 5.64 22.74
N HIS A 50 -21.81 5.20 21.69
CA HIS A 50 -22.12 6.03 20.54
C HIS A 50 -23.17 7.09 20.90
N ARG A 51 -23.02 8.30 20.33
CA ARG A 51 -23.87 9.46 20.68
C ARG A 51 -25.36 9.22 20.40
N LYS A 52 -25.66 8.48 19.31
CA LYS A 52 -27.04 8.08 18.94
C LYS A 52 -27.67 7.19 20.02
N GLU A 53 -26.87 6.30 20.60
CA GLU A 53 -27.34 5.34 21.60
C GLU A 53 -27.60 6.02 22.95
N ILE A 54 -26.70 6.94 23.35
CA ILE A 54 -26.91 7.77 24.52
C ILE A 54 -28.18 8.61 24.36
N ALA A 55 -28.39 9.22 23.19
CA ALA A 55 -29.57 10.01 22.88
C ALA A 55 -30.87 9.19 23.00
N ARG A 56 -30.86 7.98 22.42
CA ARG A 56 -31.97 7.01 22.49
C ARG A 56 -32.30 6.64 23.94
N ARG A 57 -31.28 6.34 24.76
CA ARG A 57 -31.45 5.88 26.14
C ARG A 57 -32.08 6.90 27.07
N PHE A 58 -31.79 8.19 26.89
CA PHE A 58 -32.37 9.27 27.72
C PHE A 58 -33.50 10.04 27.03
N ASN A 59 -33.96 9.59 25.85
CA ASN A 59 -34.97 10.28 25.04
C ASN A 59 -34.66 11.78 24.81
N ILE A 60 -33.39 12.07 24.52
CA ILE A 60 -32.88 13.42 24.23
C ILE A 60 -32.38 13.48 22.78
N SER A 61 -32.27 14.69 22.23
CA SER A 61 -31.73 14.85 20.89
C SER A 61 -30.23 14.53 20.84
N LYS A 62 -29.76 14.02 19.70
CA LYS A 62 -28.32 13.81 19.43
C LYS A 62 -27.51 15.11 19.63
N GLY A 63 -28.09 16.26 19.25
CA GLY A 63 -27.47 17.57 19.42
C GLY A 63 -27.24 17.94 20.89
N SER A 64 -28.19 17.60 21.78
CA SER A 64 -28.02 17.81 23.22
C SER A 64 -26.85 16.98 23.78
N VAL A 65 -26.72 15.72 23.35
CA VAL A 65 -25.58 14.86 23.73
C VAL A 65 -24.26 15.45 23.22
N GLU A 66 -24.23 15.95 21.98
CA GLU A 66 -23.04 16.60 21.42
C GLU A 66 -22.60 17.80 22.24
N ILE A 67 -23.55 18.67 22.62
CA ILE A 67 -23.28 19.85 23.45
C ILE A 67 -22.71 19.43 24.81
N ILE A 68 -23.35 18.48 25.50
CA ILE A 68 -22.85 18.00 26.80
C ILE A 68 -21.42 17.47 26.67
N ILE A 69 -21.14 16.68 25.63
CA ILE A 69 -19.80 16.13 25.41
C ILE A 69 -18.77 17.23 25.10
N SER A 70 -19.13 18.22 24.29
CA SER A 70 -18.22 19.28 23.85
C SER A 70 -17.97 20.36 24.91
N THR A 71 -18.93 20.60 25.79
CA THR A 71 -18.78 21.53 26.93
C THR A 71 -18.06 20.88 28.11
N THR A 72 -18.08 19.56 28.21
CA THR A 72 -17.35 18.84 29.28
C THR A 72 -15.85 18.88 29.01
N SER A 73 -15.10 19.54 29.90
CA SER A 73 -13.64 19.66 29.80
C SER A 73 -12.95 18.28 29.70
N GLY A 74 -12.00 18.15 28.78
CA GLY A 74 -11.18 16.94 28.57
C GLY A 74 -11.91 15.72 27.99
N LEU A 75 -13.24 15.68 27.95
CA LEU A 75 -13.99 14.49 27.55
C LEU A 75 -13.84 14.16 26.06
N VAL A 76 -13.80 15.19 25.21
CA VAL A 76 -13.60 15.00 23.76
C VAL A 76 -12.25 14.37 23.47
N ASP A 77 -11.18 14.88 24.09
CA ASP A 77 -9.83 14.40 23.85
C ASP A 77 -9.59 13.02 24.48
N PHE A 78 -10.18 12.77 25.65
CA PHE A 78 -10.24 11.43 26.23
C PHE A 78 -10.88 10.43 25.27
N ARG A 79 -12.03 10.76 24.68
CA ARG A 79 -12.69 9.88 23.70
C ARG A 79 -11.87 9.68 22.43
N LYS A 80 -11.17 10.72 21.94
CA LYS A 80 -10.24 10.58 20.80
C LYS A 80 -9.11 9.61 21.15
N LYS A 81 -8.51 9.74 22.34
CA LYS A 81 -7.46 8.84 22.84
C LYS A 81 -7.96 7.40 22.95
N CYS A 82 -9.13 7.18 23.55
CA CYS A 82 -9.72 5.83 23.62
C CYS A 82 -9.98 5.23 22.23
N LYS A 83 -10.53 6.01 21.29
CA LYS A 83 -10.76 5.55 19.91
C LYS A 83 -9.44 5.21 19.22
N PHE A 84 -8.41 6.02 19.42
CA PHE A 84 -7.07 5.79 18.91
C PHE A 84 -6.49 4.47 19.44
N GLU A 85 -6.48 4.26 20.76
CA GLU A 85 -5.93 3.04 21.37
C GLU A 85 -6.75 1.79 21.01
N SER A 86 -8.07 1.89 20.93
CA SER A 86 -8.90 0.77 20.46
C SER A 86 -8.60 0.39 19.01
N LYS A 87 -8.41 1.39 18.13
CA LYS A 87 -8.02 1.15 16.74
C LYS A 87 -6.63 0.54 16.64
N ARG A 88 -5.66 1.05 17.42
CA ARG A 88 -4.30 0.52 17.55
C ARG A 88 -4.32 -0.96 17.94
N ARG A 89 -5.03 -1.31 19.03
CA ARG A 89 -5.16 -2.70 19.49
C ARG A 89 -5.80 -3.60 18.45
N SER A 90 -6.90 -3.15 17.84
CA SER A 90 -7.59 -3.92 16.79
C SER A 90 -6.66 -4.25 15.61
N TYR A 91 -5.92 -3.25 15.10
CA TYR A 91 -4.97 -3.47 14.00
C TYR A 91 -3.78 -4.34 14.39
N LYS A 92 -3.24 -4.19 15.60
CA LYS A 92 -2.21 -5.10 16.11
C LYS A 92 -2.70 -6.54 16.16
N CYS A 93 -3.89 -6.77 16.72
CA CYS A 93 -4.50 -8.09 16.77
C CYS A 93 -4.76 -8.67 15.37
N GLN A 94 -5.17 -7.84 14.40
CA GLN A 94 -5.39 -8.27 13.02
C GLN A 94 -4.10 -8.79 12.38
N ILE A 95 -2.98 -8.07 12.54
CA ILE A 95 -1.67 -8.49 12.02
C ILE A 95 -1.20 -9.77 12.72
N ILE A 96 -1.28 -9.84 14.05
CA ILE A 96 -0.87 -11.04 14.81
C ILE A 96 -1.68 -12.25 14.36
N ARG A 97 -3.01 -12.15 14.28
CA ARG A 97 -3.87 -13.26 13.83
C ARG A 97 -3.54 -13.71 12.42
N PHE A 98 -3.24 -12.77 11.52
CA PHE A 98 -2.86 -13.11 10.15
C PHE A 98 -1.56 -13.93 10.10
N ILE A 99 -0.55 -13.52 10.88
CA ILE A 99 0.73 -14.22 10.98
C ILE A 99 0.54 -15.61 11.61
N GLN A 100 -0.26 -15.71 12.68
CA GLN A 100 -0.56 -16.99 13.33
C GLN A 100 -1.26 -17.97 12.39
N ASN A 101 -2.19 -17.48 11.57
CA ASN A 101 -2.91 -18.31 10.60
C ASN A 101 -2.07 -18.65 9.37
N ASN A 102 -0.98 -17.93 9.10
CA ASN A 102 -0.13 -18.11 7.93
C ASN A 102 1.36 -18.03 8.32
N PRO A 103 1.94 -19.08 8.95
CA PRO A 103 3.32 -19.05 9.43
C PRO A 103 4.38 -18.80 8.34
N TYR A 104 4.08 -19.15 7.09
CA TYR A 104 4.97 -18.97 5.94
C TYR A 104 4.71 -17.68 5.14
N ALA A 105 3.77 -16.83 5.59
CA ALA A 105 3.46 -15.59 4.90
C ALA A 105 4.66 -14.64 4.91
N CYS A 106 4.90 -13.99 3.77
CA CYS A 106 5.91 -12.95 3.68
C CYS A 106 5.31 -11.57 4.02
N ARG A 107 6.18 -10.57 4.21
CA ARG A 107 5.76 -9.18 4.47
C ARG A 107 4.77 -8.64 3.42
N GLN A 108 4.92 -9.07 2.16
CA GLN A 108 4.05 -8.64 1.07
C GLN A 108 2.63 -9.22 1.20
N ASP A 109 2.49 -10.45 1.69
CA ASP A 109 1.18 -11.08 1.92
C ASP A 109 0.44 -10.34 3.03
N ILE A 110 1.14 -10.01 4.12
CA ILE A 110 0.60 -9.20 5.22
C ILE A 110 0.14 -7.83 4.70
N LYS A 111 0.96 -7.18 3.87
CA LYS A 111 0.63 -5.87 3.28
C LYS A 111 -0.59 -5.93 2.35
N ARG A 112 -0.78 -7.03 1.60
CA ARG A 112 -1.92 -7.24 0.71
C ARG A 112 -3.20 -7.54 1.51
N SER A 113 -3.14 -8.50 2.42
CA SER A 113 -4.31 -8.97 3.17
C SER A 113 -4.74 -8.00 4.28
N CYS A 114 -3.79 -7.32 4.91
CA CYS A 114 -4.02 -6.41 6.05
C CYS A 114 -3.60 -4.97 5.74
N SER A 115 -3.84 -4.49 4.52
CA SER A 115 -3.37 -3.18 4.02
C SER A 115 -3.65 -2.01 4.97
N ASN A 116 -4.91 -1.84 5.37
CA ASN A 116 -5.32 -0.74 6.26
C ASN A 116 -4.60 -0.79 7.61
N ALA A 117 -4.49 -1.97 8.21
CA ALA A 117 -3.79 -2.15 9.48
C ALA A 117 -2.30 -1.91 9.33
N PHE A 118 -1.70 -2.45 8.26
CA PHE A 118 -0.28 -2.32 7.94
C PHE A 118 0.13 -0.84 7.81
N PHE A 119 -0.52 -0.09 6.91
CA PHE A 119 -0.14 1.31 6.66
C PHE A 119 -0.42 2.21 7.86
N TRP A 120 -1.51 1.96 8.61
CA TRP A 120 -1.81 2.73 9.81
C TRP A 120 -0.78 2.50 10.92
N LEU A 121 -0.35 1.24 11.11
CA LEU A 121 0.68 0.90 12.09
C LEU A 121 2.08 1.35 11.64
N TYR A 122 2.37 1.31 10.34
CA TYR A 122 3.63 1.82 9.79
C TYR A 122 3.82 3.30 10.12
N GLN A 123 2.77 4.12 9.95
CA GLN A 123 2.83 5.55 10.22
C GLN A 123 2.88 5.91 11.72
N ARG A 124 2.33 5.06 12.59
CA ARG A 124 2.06 5.43 14.01
C ARG A 124 2.81 4.59 15.04
N CYS A 125 3.21 3.39 14.68
CA CYS A 125 3.86 2.40 15.52
C CYS A 125 4.90 1.59 14.71
N PRO A 126 5.86 2.23 14.01
CA PRO A 126 6.79 1.54 13.12
C PRO A 126 7.66 0.52 13.86
N SER A 127 8.14 0.85 15.05
CA SER A 127 8.95 -0.05 15.89
C SER A 127 8.19 -1.33 16.24
N TRP A 128 6.93 -1.19 16.68
CA TRP A 128 6.10 -2.37 16.98
C TRP A 128 5.87 -3.22 15.73
N LEU A 129 5.62 -2.59 14.58
CA LEU A 129 5.36 -3.30 13.34
C LEU A 129 6.59 -4.10 12.90
N GLU A 130 7.78 -3.48 12.86
CA GLU A 130 9.01 -4.17 12.45
C GLU A 130 9.37 -5.33 13.37
N CYS A 131 9.17 -5.20 14.69
CA CYS A 131 9.43 -6.30 15.63
C CYS A 131 8.50 -7.52 15.44
N HIS A 132 7.33 -7.35 14.83
CA HIS A 132 6.34 -8.43 14.67
C HIS A 132 6.24 -8.93 13.22
N LEU A 133 6.86 -8.25 12.25
CA LEU A 133 6.87 -8.71 10.88
C LEU A 133 7.87 -9.86 10.70
N PRO A 134 7.58 -10.82 9.80
CA PRO A 134 8.53 -11.86 9.44
C PRO A 134 9.80 -11.25 8.85
N ALA A 135 10.91 -11.98 8.92
CA ALA A 135 12.18 -11.55 8.36
C ALA A 135 12.03 -11.11 6.89
N ALA A 136 12.75 -10.06 6.49
CA ALA A 136 12.71 -9.60 5.12
C ALA A 136 13.27 -10.68 4.19
N ASN A 137 12.46 -11.09 3.21
CA ASN A 137 12.94 -12.01 2.18
C ASN A 137 14.02 -11.33 1.35
N LYS A 138 15.16 -12.00 1.16
CA LYS A 138 16.17 -11.57 0.20
C LYS A 138 15.54 -11.54 -1.20
N PRO A 139 15.79 -10.51 -2.02
CA PRO A 139 15.28 -10.47 -3.38
C PRO A 139 15.79 -11.69 -4.14
N LYS A 140 14.86 -12.50 -4.68
CA LYS A 140 15.24 -13.58 -5.58
C LYS A 140 15.70 -12.96 -6.90
N CYS A 141 16.95 -13.22 -7.29
CA CYS A 141 17.43 -12.84 -8.62
C CYS A 141 16.65 -13.66 -9.65
N VAL A 142 15.76 -13.01 -10.40
CA VAL A 142 15.04 -13.66 -11.50
C VAL A 142 15.97 -13.65 -12.72
N ILE A 143 16.46 -14.82 -13.11
CA ILE A 143 17.17 -14.99 -14.37
C ILE A 143 16.14 -14.76 -15.49
N ARG A 144 16.22 -13.62 -16.18
CA ARG A 144 15.24 -13.22 -17.20
C ARG A 144 15.34 -14.02 -18.51
N VAL A 145 16.50 -14.60 -18.78
CA VAL A 145 16.79 -15.30 -20.04
C VAL A 145 17.46 -16.62 -19.71
N ASP A 146 16.81 -17.73 -20.07
CA ASP A 146 17.47 -19.01 -20.17
C ASP A 146 18.37 -19.01 -21.40
N TRP A 147 19.67 -18.84 -21.17
CA TRP A 147 20.66 -18.74 -22.25
C TRP A 147 20.83 -20.06 -22.98
N ALA A 148 20.61 -21.22 -22.34
CA ALA A 148 20.76 -22.51 -22.99
C ALA A 148 19.63 -22.76 -24.00
N ILE A 149 18.39 -22.42 -23.65
CA ILE A 149 17.26 -22.49 -24.58
C ILE A 149 17.45 -21.45 -25.71
N ARG A 150 17.87 -20.23 -25.35
CA ARG A 150 18.10 -19.16 -26.33
C ARG A 150 19.18 -19.55 -27.36
N ASP A 151 20.27 -20.16 -26.91
CA ASP A 151 21.37 -20.62 -27.78
C ASP A 151 20.90 -21.66 -28.81
N LYS A 152 20.04 -22.60 -28.39
CA LYS A 152 19.45 -23.60 -29.31
C LYS A 152 18.52 -23.00 -30.37
N ILE A 153 17.79 -21.93 -30.02
CA ILE A 153 16.89 -21.26 -30.97
C ILE A 153 17.73 -20.45 -31.95
N LEU A 154 18.67 -19.64 -31.45
CA LEU A 154 19.52 -18.80 -32.27
C LEU A 154 20.43 -19.61 -33.21
N SER A 155 20.92 -20.78 -32.79
CA SER A 155 21.75 -21.63 -33.65
C SER A 155 21.01 -22.07 -34.92
N LYS A 156 19.69 -22.31 -34.84
CA LYS A 156 18.86 -22.67 -35.99
C LYS A 156 18.60 -21.47 -36.90
N GLU A 157 18.25 -20.34 -36.30
CA GLU A 157 17.98 -19.10 -37.02
C GLU A 157 19.22 -18.60 -37.79
N VAL A 158 20.39 -18.68 -37.15
CA VAL A 158 21.66 -18.31 -37.77
C VAL A 158 22.00 -19.21 -38.95
N ALA A 159 21.74 -20.52 -38.85
CA ALA A 159 21.96 -21.44 -39.96
C ALA A 159 21.09 -21.07 -41.17
N PHE A 160 19.80 -20.82 -40.93
CA PHE A 160 18.86 -20.42 -41.99
C PHE A 160 19.26 -19.11 -42.68
N ILE A 161 19.61 -18.07 -41.91
CA ILE A 161 20.01 -16.76 -42.46
C ILE A 161 21.29 -16.86 -43.31
N ILE A 162 22.25 -17.68 -42.89
CA ILE A 162 23.50 -17.85 -43.63
C ILE A 162 23.27 -18.61 -44.94
N GLU A 163 22.43 -19.65 -44.93
CA GLU A 163 22.04 -20.38 -46.14
C GLU A 163 21.29 -19.48 -47.14
N GLU A 164 20.40 -18.61 -46.66
CA GLU A 164 19.60 -17.70 -47.50
C GLU A 164 20.43 -16.58 -48.15
N GLN A 165 21.44 -16.06 -47.46
CA GLN A 165 22.22 -14.91 -47.94
C GLN A 165 23.42 -15.31 -48.81
N GLY A 166 23.86 -16.57 -48.78
CA GLY A 166 24.83 -17.13 -49.74
C GLY A 166 26.22 -16.48 -49.79
N GLY A 167 26.60 -15.67 -48.80
CA GLY A 167 27.86 -14.90 -48.80
C GLY A 167 28.44 -14.63 -47.42
N THR A 168 29.62 -14.00 -47.36
CA THR A 168 30.35 -13.73 -46.11
C THR A 168 29.67 -12.63 -45.28
N ILE A 169 28.92 -13.02 -44.25
CA ILE A 169 28.25 -12.09 -43.31
C ILE A 169 29.11 -11.86 -42.07
N THR A 170 29.33 -10.60 -41.69
CA THR A 170 30.03 -10.30 -40.42
C THR A 170 29.11 -10.52 -39.21
N ARG A 171 29.70 -10.86 -38.07
CA ARG A 171 28.96 -11.10 -36.81
C ARG A 171 28.05 -9.93 -36.39
N THR A 172 28.47 -8.70 -36.66
CA THR A 172 27.69 -7.49 -36.32
C THR A 172 26.52 -7.30 -37.28
N GLN A 173 26.70 -7.63 -38.56
CA GLN A 173 25.61 -7.63 -39.55
C GLN A 173 24.58 -8.71 -39.22
N LEU A 174 25.02 -9.92 -38.86
CA LEU A 174 24.14 -11.00 -38.43
C LEU A 174 23.35 -10.63 -37.17
N ASP A 175 24.00 -10.02 -36.17
CA ASP A 175 23.30 -9.55 -34.96
C ASP A 175 22.24 -8.48 -35.28
N ARG A 176 22.48 -7.62 -36.28
CA ARG A 176 21.50 -6.62 -36.75
C ARG A 176 20.30 -7.27 -37.44
N ILE A 177 20.53 -8.31 -38.25
CA ILE A 177 19.45 -9.07 -38.90
C ILE A 177 18.57 -9.78 -37.84
N LEU A 178 19.19 -10.31 -36.78
CA LEU A 178 18.51 -10.95 -35.65
C LEU A 178 17.80 -9.95 -34.68
N GLY A 179 17.75 -8.66 -35.01
CA GLY A 179 17.06 -7.64 -34.22
C GLY A 179 17.95 -6.71 -33.39
N GLY A 180 19.28 -6.79 -33.53
CA GLY A 180 20.22 -5.79 -32.99
C GLY A 180 20.34 -5.79 -31.47
N HIS A 181 20.12 -6.94 -30.82
CA HIS A 181 20.11 -7.06 -29.36
C HIS A 181 21.51 -7.20 -28.73
N GLY A 182 22.58 -7.29 -29.53
CA GLY A 182 23.94 -7.50 -29.05
C GLY A 182 24.19 -8.91 -28.50
N TRP A 183 23.45 -9.90 -29.00
CA TRP A 183 23.56 -11.29 -28.58
C TRP A 183 24.90 -11.89 -29.05
N LEU A 184 25.23 -11.72 -30.33
CA LEU A 184 26.45 -12.27 -30.94
C LEU A 184 27.70 -11.42 -30.70
N THR A 185 27.51 -10.20 -30.17
CA THR A 185 28.57 -9.25 -29.84
C THR A 185 28.88 -9.24 -28.33
N LYS A 186 27.94 -8.73 -27.50
CA LYS A 186 28.13 -8.55 -26.05
C LYS A 186 27.96 -9.86 -25.26
N ASN A 187 26.99 -10.69 -25.63
CA ASN A 187 26.65 -11.91 -24.90
C ASN A 187 27.25 -13.20 -25.50
N LYS A 188 28.25 -13.07 -26.37
CA LYS A 188 28.87 -14.19 -27.11
C LYS A 188 29.32 -15.35 -26.21
N LYS A 189 29.83 -15.07 -25.00
CA LYS A 189 30.28 -16.11 -24.05
C LYS A 189 29.15 -17.00 -23.53
N ARG A 190 27.89 -16.57 -23.68
CA ARG A 190 26.69 -17.30 -23.25
C ARG A 190 26.02 -18.09 -24.36
N LEU A 191 26.54 -18.01 -25.59
CA LEU A 191 25.97 -18.62 -26.79
C LEU A 191 27.00 -19.48 -27.55
N PRO A 192 27.59 -20.52 -26.91
CA PRO A 192 28.62 -21.34 -27.53
C PRO A 192 28.14 -22.10 -28.78
N LEU A 193 26.91 -22.64 -28.79
CA LEU A 193 26.41 -23.43 -29.92
C LEU A 193 26.17 -22.55 -31.15
N THR A 194 25.57 -21.37 -30.97
CA THR A 194 25.33 -20.43 -32.06
C THR A 194 26.64 -19.96 -32.69
N LEU A 195 27.68 -19.72 -31.88
CA LEU A 195 28.98 -19.32 -32.39
C LEU A 195 29.71 -20.44 -33.12
N ASP A 196 29.57 -21.67 -32.65
CA ASP A 196 30.17 -22.83 -33.33
C ASP A 196 29.55 -23.03 -34.71
N VAL A 197 28.21 -23.01 -34.80
CA VAL A 197 27.47 -23.09 -36.07
C VAL A 197 27.87 -21.97 -37.02
N PHE A 198 27.95 -20.73 -36.52
CA PHE A 198 28.43 -19.60 -37.32
C PHE A 198 29.85 -19.83 -37.85
N SER A 199 30.80 -20.24 -37.00
CA SER A 199 32.20 -20.47 -37.42
C SER A 199 32.32 -21.59 -38.45
N ARG A 200 31.52 -22.66 -38.30
CA ARG A 200 31.51 -23.80 -39.21
C ARG A 200 31.00 -23.39 -40.58
N LEU A 201 29.85 -22.74 -40.65
CA LEU A 201 29.22 -22.33 -41.90
C LEU A 201 30.03 -21.26 -42.64
N THR A 202 30.63 -20.29 -41.94
CA THR A 202 31.52 -19.31 -42.59
C THR A 202 32.75 -19.97 -43.21
N LYS A 203 33.37 -20.95 -42.53
CA LYS A 203 34.50 -21.70 -43.09
C LYS A 203 34.13 -22.54 -44.31
N GLU A 204 32.90 -23.05 -44.37
CA GLU A 204 32.39 -23.81 -45.51
C GLU A 204 32.16 -22.90 -46.73
N ILE A 205 31.59 -21.71 -46.53
CA ILE A 205 31.38 -20.71 -47.58
C ILE A 205 32.72 -20.19 -48.13
N ASP A 206 33.70 -19.93 -47.26
CA ASP A 206 35.03 -19.48 -47.69
C ASP A 206 35.75 -20.55 -48.53
N LYS A 207 35.55 -21.84 -48.25
CA LYS A 207 36.10 -22.95 -49.07
C LYS A 207 35.43 -23.06 -50.43
N VAL A 208 34.11 -22.86 -50.50
CA VAL A 208 33.36 -22.92 -51.77
C VAL A 208 33.78 -21.77 -52.69
N ASN A 209 33.95 -20.56 -52.16
CA ASN A 209 34.41 -19.41 -52.95
C ASN A 209 35.83 -19.59 -53.51
N ILE A 210 36.75 -20.24 -52.77
CA ILE A 210 38.12 -20.50 -53.23
C ILE A 210 38.18 -21.57 -54.34
N LEU A 211 37.19 -22.45 -54.44
CA LEU A 211 37.12 -23.52 -55.46
C LEU A 211 36.35 -23.09 -56.73
N SER A 212 35.77 -21.89 -56.74
CA SER A 212 35.00 -21.32 -57.85
C SER A 212 35.72 -20.17 -58.59
N GLU A 213 36.97 -19.86 -58.21
CA GLU A 213 37.93 -19.03 -58.96
C GLU A 213 38.96 -19.91 -59.69
#